data_AF-A0A3M1CR95-F1
#
_entry.id   AF-A0A3M1CR95-F1
#
_cell.length_a   1.000
_cell.length_b   1.000
_cell.length_c   1.000
_cell.angle_alpha   90.00
_cell.angle_beta   90.00
_cell.angle_gamma   90.00
#
_symmetry.space_group_name_H-M   'P 1'
#
loop_
_entity.id
_entity.type
_entity.pdbx_description
1 polymer ?
#
loop_
_entity_poly.entity_id
_entity_poly.type
_entity_poly.pdbx_seq_one_letter_code
_entity_poly.pdbx_strand_id
1 'polypeptide(L)' 'MDSGFDFACALDADGRATCWGDDQHGQTEAPSDAFVKISAGRTHACGLRADGTVRCWG' A
#
# COMPACT_ATOMS: atom_id res chain seq x y z
N MET A 1 5.09 3.88 -12.50
CA MET A 1 3.80 3.16 -12.50
C MET A 1 4.17 1.69 -12.44
N ASP A 2 4.09 1.10 -11.25
CA ASP A 2 4.37 -0.33 -11.07
C ASP A 2 3.01 -1.03 -10.96
N SER A 3 2.62 -1.66 -12.05
CA SER A 3 1.32 -2.31 -12.21
C SER A 3 1.46 -3.77 -11.76
N GLY A 4 1.14 -4.02 -10.48
CA GLY A 4 0.77 -5.35 -10.01
C GLY A 4 -0.60 -5.73 -10.58
N PHE A 5 -0.68 -5.87 -11.89
CA PHE A 5 -1.76 -6.28 -12.81
C PHE A 5 -3.25 -5.92 -12.55
N ASP A 6 -3.72 -5.70 -11.32
CA ASP A 6 -5.14 -5.43 -11.02
C ASP A 6 -5.39 -4.33 -9.95
N PHE A 7 -4.37 -3.90 -9.19
CA PHE A 7 -4.52 -2.79 -8.22
C PHE A 7 -3.29 -1.87 -8.15
N ALA A 8 -3.49 -0.68 -7.61
CA ALA A 8 -2.46 0.33 -7.41
C ALA A 8 -2.62 1.03 -6.06
N CYS A 9 -1.53 1.56 -5.52
CA CYS A 9 -1.55 2.37 -4.31
C CYS A 9 -0.77 3.68 -4.52
N ALA A 10 -1.23 4.74 -3.87
CA ALA A 10 -0.51 5.99 -3.72
C ALA A 10 -0.37 6.37 -2.25
N LEU A 11 0.61 7.23 -1.99
CA LEU A 11 0.89 7.81 -0.70
C LEU A 11 0.65 9.32 -0.79
N ASP A 12 -0.13 9.88 0.12
CA ASP A 12 -0.31 11.33 0.21
C ASP A 12 0.82 12.02 1.00
N ALA A 13 0.79 13.36 1.07
CA ALA A 13 1.78 14.14 1.79
C ALA A 13 1.74 13.93 3.33
N ASP A 14 0.63 13.43 3.85
CA ASP A 14 0.45 13.09 5.27
C ASP A 14 0.93 11.65 5.57
N GLY A 15 1.38 10.91 4.55
CA GLY A 15 1.82 9.53 4.66
C GLY A 15 0.68 8.51 4.69
N ARG A 16 -0.55 8.88 4.31
CA ARG A 16 -1.65 7.92 4.19
C ARG A 16 -1.59 7.18 2.86
N ALA A 17 -1.65 5.86 2.96
CA ALA A 17 -1.78 4.99 1.80
C ALA A 17 -3.23 4.94 1.34
N THR A 18 -3.46 5.22 0.05
CA THR A 18 -4.74 4.99 -0.63
C THR A 18 -4.51 3.98 -1.74
N CYS A 19 -5.22 2.86 -1.69
CA CYS A 19 -5.14 1.81 -2.70
C CYS A 19 -6.48 1.70 -3.45
N TRP A 20 -6.43 1.32 -4.72
CA TRP A 20 -7.60 1.17 -5.59
C TRP A 20 -7.37 0.09 -6.64
N GLY A 21 -8.46 -0.51 -7.13
CA GLY A 21 -8.44 -1.60 -8.10
C GLY A 21 -9.10 -2.86 -7.54
N ASP A 22 -8.54 -4.03 -7.89
CA ASP A 22 -8.97 -5.31 -7.34
C ASP A 22 -8.71 -5.40 -5.84
N ASP A 23 -9.68 -5.98 -5.13
CA ASP A 23 -9.69 -6.11 -3.68
C ASP A 23 -10.08 -7.54 -3.23
N GLN A 24 -9.87 -8.54 -4.08
CA GLN A 24 -10.23 -9.93 -3.74
C GLN A 24 -9.48 -10.47 -2.51
N HIS A 25 -8.39 -9.83 -2.12
CA HIS A 25 -7.54 -10.21 -0.99
C HIS A 25 -7.49 -9.10 0.09
N GLY A 26 -8.28 -8.03 -0.02
CA GLY A 26 -8.20 -6.89 0.89
C GLY A 26 -6.97 -6.00 0.64
N GLN A 27 -6.35 -6.11 -0.55
CA GLN A 27 -5.15 -5.34 -0.89
C GLN A 27 -5.43 -3.82 -1.06
N THR A 28 -6.70 -3.42 -1.21
CA THR A 28 -7.11 -2.01 -1.21
C THR A 28 -7.40 -1.47 0.19
N GLU A 29 -7.55 -2.35 1.20
CA GLU A 29 -7.76 -2.00 2.60
C GLU A 29 -6.44 -1.59 3.29
N ALA A 30 -5.87 -0.48 2.82
CA ALA A 30 -4.65 0.04 3.40
C ALA A 30 -4.85 0.46 4.87
N PRO A 31 -3.97 0.05 5.79
CA PRO A 31 -4.06 0.45 7.19
C PRO A 31 -3.82 1.96 7.33
N SER A 32 -4.47 2.56 8.34
CA SER A 32 -4.41 4.00 8.64
C SER A 32 -3.07 4.48 9.24
N ASP A 33 -1.99 3.73 9.00
CA ASP A 33 -0.65 4.11 9.43
C ASP A 33 -0.04 5.21 8.55
N ALA A 34 0.94 5.92 9.12
CA ALA A 34 1.78 6.84 8.37
C ALA A 34 2.97 6.09 7.75
N PHE A 35 3.02 6.06 6.42
CA PHE A 35 4.10 5.48 5.64
C PHE A 35 4.93 6.57 4.97
N VAL A 36 6.21 6.28 4.75
CA VAL A 36 7.15 7.13 3.99
C VAL A 36 7.43 6.58 2.60
N LYS A 37 7.18 5.27 2.39
CA LYS A 37 7.24 4.61 1.09
C LYS A 37 6.21 3.48 1.04
N ILE A 38 5.73 3.18 -0.16
CA ILE A 38 4.83 2.05 -0.42
C ILE A 38 5.30 1.29 -1.65
N SER A 39 5.12 -0.03 -1.63
CA SER A 39 5.36 -0.94 -2.75
C SER A 39 4.16 -1.87 -2.89
N ALA A 40 3.53 -1.87 -4.06
CA ALA A 40 2.44 -2.80 -4.39
C ALA A 40 3.02 -4.03 -5.08
N GLY A 41 2.72 -5.22 -4.56
CA GLY A 41 2.98 -6.52 -5.16
C GLY A 41 1.82 -6.98 -6.05
N ARG A 42 1.69 -8.29 -6.28
CA ARG A 42 0.59 -8.84 -7.10
C ARG A 42 -0.76 -8.87 -6.39
N THR A 43 -0.78 -9.22 -5.11
CA THR A 43 -2.01 -9.39 -4.30
C THR A 43 -1.86 -8.78 -2.91
N HIS A 44 -0.77 -8.06 -2.67
CA HIS A 44 -0.44 -7.48 -1.36
C HIS A 44 0.31 -6.19 -1.58
N ALA A 45 0.29 -5.30 -0.59
CA ALA A 45 1.10 -4.10 -0.56
C ALA A 45 1.89 -4.02 0.75
N CYS A 46 3.05 -3.38 0.70
CA CYS A 46 3.90 -3.16 1.85
C CYS A 46 4.24 -1.67 1.96
N GLY A 47 4.11 -1.14 3.17
CA GLY A 47 4.47 0.22 3.53
C GLY A 47 5.63 0.25 4.51
N LEU A 48 6.60 1.14 4.24
CA LEU A 48 7.69 1.46 5.15
C LEU A 48 7.28 2.66 6.00
N ARG A 49 7.41 2.55 7.32
CA ARG A 49 7.17 3.63 8.28
C ARG A 49 8.45 4.42 8.55
N ALA A 50 8.29 5.61 9.13
CA ALA A 50 9.42 6.50 9.47
C ALA A 50 10.38 5.91 10.52
N ASP A 51 9.89 4.99 11.35
CA ASP A 51 10.68 4.25 12.35
C ASP A 51 11.51 3.09 11.75
N GLY A 52 11.45 2.89 10.43
CA GLY A 52 12.13 1.82 9.72
C GLY A 52 11.40 0.49 9.74
N THR A 53 10.23 0.39 10.37
CA THR A 53 9.42 -0.82 10.37
C THR A 53 8.61 -0.93 9.08
N VAL A 54 8.38 -2.16 8.63
CA VAL A 54 7.58 -2.47 7.44
C VAL A 54 6.29 -3.14 7.89
N ARG A 55 5.17 -2.69 7.33
CA ARG A 55 3.87 -3.36 7.47
C ARG A 55 3.36 -3.74 6.09
N CYS A 56 2.96 -5.00 5.92
CA CYS A 56 2.31 -5.48 4.72
C CYS A 56 0.84 -5.80 4.98
N TRP A 57 0.02 -5.71 3.94
CA TRP A 57 -1.42 -6.02 3.94
C TRP A 57 -1.85 -6.56 2.56
N GLY A 58 -3.07 -7.10 2.49
CA GLY A 58 -3.54 -7.98 1.41
C GLY A 58 -3.24 -9.45 1.66
#